data_AF-A0A924LCH1-F1
#
_entry.id   AF-A0A924LCH1-F1
#
_cell.length_a   1.000
_cell.length_b   1.000
_cell.length_c   1.000
_cell.angle_alpha   90.00
_cell.angle_beta   90.00
_cell.angle_gamma   90.00
#
_symmetry.space_group_name_H-M   'P 1'
#
loop_
_entity.id
_entity.type
_entity.pdbx_description
1 polymer ?
#
loop_
_entity_poly.entity_id
_entity_poly.type
_entity_poly.pdbx_seq_one_letter_code
_entity_poly.pdbx_strand_id
1 'polypeptide(L)' 'VDEAQQAEVLYRGIAGRAFERRFVLADHIVVDGADITNGLLHVALKRVVPEQLKPRRIAIGPTAAQALAA' A
#
# COMPACT_ATOMS: atom_id res chain seq x y z
N VAL A 1 -44.07 -28.15 -3.60
CA VAL A 1 -42.90 -28.88 -4.13
C VAL A 1 -42.31 -27.94 -5.15
N ASP A 2 -41.39 -27.08 -4.73
CA ASP A 2 -40.74 -26.14 -5.64
C ASP A 2 -39.64 -26.90 -6.40
N GLU A 3 -40.00 -27.43 -7.56
CA GLU A 3 -39.04 -27.97 -8.52
C GLU A 3 -38.26 -26.81 -9.14
N ALA A 4 -37.18 -26.43 -8.46
CA ALA A 4 -36.11 -25.67 -9.07
C ALA A 4 -35.53 -26.52 -10.20
N GLN A 5 -36.07 -26.32 -11.41
CA GLN A 5 -35.59 -26.88 -12.65
C GLN A 5 -34.09 -26.56 -12.76
N GLN A 6 -33.25 -27.54 -12.40
CA GLN A 6 -31.81 -27.39 -12.40
C GLN A 6 -31.39 -27.27 -13.87
N ALA A 7 -31.23 -26.03 -14.34
CA ALA A 7 -30.63 -25.78 -15.62
C ALA A 7 -29.30 -26.54 -15.68
N GLU A 8 -29.15 -27.41 -16.67
CA GLU A 8 -27.96 -28.24 -16.85
C GLU A 8 -26.80 -27.33 -17.26
N VAL A 9 -26.02 -26.89 -16.27
CA VAL A 9 -24.92 -25.95 -16.48
C VAL A 9 -23.74 -26.71 -17.09
N LEU A 10 -23.53 -26.58 -18.41
CA LEU A 10 -22.44 -27.25 -19.13
C LEU A 10 -21.03 -26.85 -18.61
N TYR A 11 -20.89 -25.63 -18.10
CA TYR A 11 -19.63 -25.13 -17.53
C TYR A 11 -19.89 -24.18 -16.36
N ARG A 12 -19.48 -24.63 -15.16
CA ARG A 12 -19.42 -23.76 -13.98
C ARG A 12 -18.04 -23.12 -13.95
N GLY A 13 -17.98 -21.82 -14.26
CA GLY A 13 -16.74 -21.04 -14.22
C GLY A 13 -16.12 -20.94 -12.81
N ILE A 14 -15.13 -20.07 -12.66
CA ILE A 14 -14.46 -19.87 -11.35
C ILE A 14 -15.49 -19.41 -10.31
N ALA A 15 -15.62 -20.17 -9.22
CA ALA A 15 -16.51 -19.81 -8.13
C ALA A 15 -16.07 -18.49 -7.48
N GLY A 16 -16.97 -17.50 -7.46
CA GLY A 16 -16.79 -16.25 -6.71
C GLY A 16 -16.82 -16.52 -5.20
N ARG A 17 -15.71 -16.99 -4.65
CA ARG A 17 -15.53 -17.19 -3.21
C ARG A 17 -15.17 -15.87 -2.53
N ALA A 18 -15.74 -15.62 -1.35
CA ALA A 18 -15.26 -14.55 -0.49
C ALA A 18 -13.78 -14.79 -0.16
N PHE A 19 -13.00 -13.72 -0.11
CA PHE A 19 -11.58 -13.78 0.25
C PHE A 19 -11.21 -12.61 1.17
N GLU A 20 -10.24 -12.86 2.04
CA GLU A 20 -9.58 -11.83 2.84
C GLU A 20 -8.06 -12.00 2.68
N ARG A 21 -7.33 -10.89 2.55
CA ARG A 21 -5.86 -10.88 2.51
C ARG A 21 -5.35 -9.82 3.47
N ARG A 22 -4.46 -10.21 4.37
CA ARG A 22 -3.77 -9.32 5.30
C ARG A 22 -2.31 -9.22 4.90
N PHE A 23 -1.80 -8.00 4.84
CA PHE A 23 -0.41 -7.72 4.49
C PHE A 23 0.25 -7.01 5.65
N VAL A 24 1.47 -7.44 6.00
CA VAL A 24 2.30 -6.71 6.95
C VAL A 24 3.09 -5.68 6.15
N LEU A 25 3.00 -4.42 6.53
CA LEU A 25 3.78 -3.34 5.93
C LEU A 25 5.09 -3.18 6.69
N ALA A 26 6.17 -2.88 5.94
CA ALA A 26 7.44 -2.51 6.53
C ALA A 26 7.36 -1.13 7.19
N ASP A 27 8.35 -0.81 8.02
CA ASP A 27 8.45 0.49 8.65
C ASP A 27 8.43 1.61 7.61
N HIS A 28 7.73 2.69 7.94
CA HIS A 28 7.61 3.88 7.10
C HIS A 28 6.90 3.68 5.75
N ILE A 29 6.23 2.55 5.54
CA ILE A 29 5.33 2.34 4.39
C ILE A 29 3.90 2.72 4.80
N VAL A 30 3.25 3.54 3.98
CA VAL A 30 1.84 3.93 4.13
C VAL A 30 1.06 3.60 2.86
N VAL A 31 -0.23 3.37 2.99
CA VAL A 31 -1.13 3.21 1.86
C VAL A 31 -1.41 4.58 1.26
N ASP A 32 -1.14 4.71 -0.05
CA ASP A 32 -1.37 5.94 -0.82
C ASP A 32 -2.72 5.90 -1.54
N GLY A 33 -3.18 4.71 -1.91
CA GLY A 33 -4.49 4.50 -2.55
C GLY A 33 -4.76 3.05 -2.91
N ALA A 34 -5.97 2.78 -3.42
CA ALA A 34 -6.36 1.49 -3.95
C ALA A 34 -7.31 1.68 -5.14
N ASP A 35 -7.13 0.86 -6.18
CA ASP A 35 -7.93 0.91 -7.42
C ASP A 35 -8.19 -0.50 -7.95
N ILE A 36 -9.32 -0.71 -8.65
CA ILE A 36 -9.64 -1.97 -9.32
C ILE A 36 -9.72 -1.74 -10.82
N THR A 37 -8.82 -2.37 -11.57
CA THR A 37 -8.79 -2.30 -13.02
C THR A 37 -8.72 -3.71 -13.60
N ASN A 38 -9.59 -4.04 -14.57
CA ASN A 38 -9.67 -5.37 -15.20
C ASN A 38 -9.82 -6.54 -14.22
N GLY A 39 -10.52 -6.33 -13.09
CA GLY A 39 -10.73 -7.35 -12.07
C GLY A 39 -9.53 -7.60 -11.14
N LEU A 40 -8.48 -6.76 -11.22
CA LEU A 40 -7.34 -6.80 -10.31
C LEU A 40 -7.35 -5.59 -9.38
N LEU A 41 -7.28 -5.87 -8.08
CA LEU A 41 -7.08 -4.86 -7.04
C LEU A 41 -5.60 -4.46 -6.98
N HIS A 42 -5.33 -3.19 -7.26
CA HIS A 42 -4.03 -2.55 -7.08
C HIS A 42 -4.06 -1.74 -5.78
N VAL A 43 -3.05 -1.93 -4.93
CA VAL A 43 -2.88 -1.17 -3.69
C VAL A 43 -1.57 -0.40 -3.80
N ALA A 44 -1.65 0.93 -3.86
CA ALA A 44 -0.49 1.80 -3.95
C ALA A 44 0.11 2.02 -2.56
N LEU A 45 1.42 1.79 -2.45
CA LEU A 45 2.19 1.96 -1.23
C LEU A 45 3.25 3.03 -1.42
N LYS A 46 3.39 3.92 -0.43
CA LYS A 46 4.38 5.00 -0.44
C LYS A 46 5.30 4.88 0.77
N ARG A 47 6.59 5.10 0.55
CA ARG A 47 7.59 5.19 1.61
C ARG A 47 7.73 6.63 2.10
N VAL A 48 7.48 6.88 3.37
CA VAL A 48 7.62 8.19 4.02
C VAL A 48 8.89 8.19 4.86
N VAL A 49 10.00 8.68 4.32
CA VAL A 49 11.26 8.79 5.08
C VAL A 49 11.14 9.94 6.10
N PRO A 50 11.23 9.68 7.42
CA PRO A 50 11.22 10.71 8.44
C PRO A 50 12.31 11.76 8.21
N GLU A 51 12.04 13.03 8.53
CA GLU A 51 13.01 14.10 8.37
C GLU A 51 14.28 13.91 9.22
N GLN A 52 14.19 13.20 10.35
CA GLN A 52 15.37 12.90 11.18
C GLN A 52 16.36 11.95 10.48
N LEU A 53 15.91 11.17 9.50
CA LEU A 53 16.74 10.29 8.70
C LEU A 53 17.23 10.98 7.41
N LYS A 54 16.80 12.21 7.13
CA LYS A 54 17.36 12.98 6.01
C LYS A 54 18.81 13.33 6.36
N PRO A 55 19.77 13.08 5.45
CA PRO A 55 21.16 13.46 5.68
C PRO A 55 21.25 14.97 5.90
N ARG A 56 21.71 15.39 7.09
CA ARG A 56 21.95 16.81 7.40
C ARG A 56 23.21 17.27 6.69
N ARG A 57 23.10 18.32 5.88
CA ARG A 57 24.24 18.96 5.24
C ARG A 57 24.89 19.90 6.25
N ILE A 58 26.07 19.54 6.75
CA ILE A 58 26.84 20.38 7.68
C ILE A 58 27.78 21.25 6.84
N ALA A 59 27.65 22.57 6.94
CA ALA A 59 28.59 23.49 6.31
C ALA A 59 29.93 23.44 7.08
N ILE A 60 31.03 23.20 6.38
CA ILE A 60 32.39 23.25 6.95
C ILE A 60 32.96 24.63 6.64
N GLY A 61 33.17 25.45 7.67
CA GLY A 61 33.72 26.81 7.54
C GLY A 61 33.51 27.66 8.80
N PRO A 62 34.18 28.83 8.91
CA PRO A 62 34.18 29.65 10.13
C PRO A 62 32.80 30.13 10.57
N THR A 63 31.80 30.09 9.69
CA THR A 63 30.41 30.47 9.94
C THR A 63 29.61 29.44 10.75
N ALA A 64 30.09 28.19 10.87
CA ALA A 64 29.37 27.12 11.57
C ALA A 64 29.35 27.30 13.11
N ALA A 65 30.31 28.02 13.69
CA ALA A 65 30.39 28.26 15.13
C ALA A 65 29.35 29.29 15.65
N GLN A 66 28.81 30.15 14.77
CA GLN A 66 27.85 31.19 15.17
C GLN A 66 26.39 30.71 15.18
N ALA A 67 26.07 29.59 14.51
CA ALA A 67 24.69 29.11 14.37
C ALA A 67 24.20 28.23 15.53
N LEU A 68 25.06 27.87 16.49
CA LEU A 68 24.72 27.03 17.65
C LEU A 68 24.49 27.84 18.94
N ALA A 69 24.62 29.18 18.88
CA ALA A 69 24.55 30.08 20.04
C ALA A 69 23.30 31.00 20.06
N ALA A 70 22.34 30.79 19.16
CA ALA A 70 21.08 31.54 19.06
C ALA A 70 19.90 30.56 18.97
#